data_AF-A0AA36HQP6-F1
#
_entry.id   AF-A0AA36HQP6-F1
#
_cell.length_a   1.000
_cell.length_b   1.000
_cell.length_c   1.000
_cell.angle_alpha   90.00
_cell.angle_beta   90.00
_cell.angle_gamma   90.00
#
_symmetry.space_group_name_H-M   'P 1'
#
loop_
_entity.id
_entity.type
_entity.pdbx_description
1 polymer ?
#
loop_
_entity_poly.entity_id
_entity_poly.type
_entity_poly.pdbx_seq_one_letter_code
_entity_poly.pdbx_strand_id
1 'polypeptide(L)'
;MAFGPFVRIMAQITMVAGGAIGRAVLEAYKEAAAGRGPAAAAAKQMSRRRMSLDEAKKVLDAEGSFSAAQVEDKFQTLHKLNAPSEESPGSPYLQARIYAAHKVLSEHLGSQTSSTNTDKSAKPPEE
;
A
#
# COMPACT_ATOMS: atom_id res chain seq x y z
N MET A 1 -27.05 -46.53 -25.45
CA MET A 1 -25.66 -46.11 -25.19
C MET A 1 -25.37 -44.82 -25.96
N ALA A 2 -25.61 -43.64 -25.39
CA ALA A 2 -25.53 -42.36 -26.12
C ALA A 2 -24.61 -41.30 -25.47
N PHE A 3 -23.74 -41.69 -24.52
CA PHE A 3 -22.81 -40.77 -23.84
C PHE A 3 -21.36 -40.85 -24.34
N GLY A 4 -20.98 -41.89 -25.10
CA GLY A 4 -19.59 -42.11 -25.54
C GLY A 4 -19.00 -40.96 -26.37
N PRO A 5 -19.72 -40.42 -27.38
CA PRO A 5 -19.21 -39.30 -28.19
C PRO A 5 -19.08 -38.01 -27.39
N PHE A 6 -20.04 -37.72 -26.49
CA PHE A 6 -20.03 -36.52 -25.67
C PHE A 6 -18.88 -36.52 -24.65
N VAL A 7 -18.63 -37.67 -23.99
CA VAL A 7 -17.50 -37.83 -23.07
C VAL A 7 -16.15 -37.66 -23.79
N ARG A 8 -16.02 -38.14 -25.03
CA ARG A 8 -14.81 -37.93 -25.85
C ARG A 8 -14.56 -36.46 -26.17
N ILE A 9 -15.59 -35.73 -26.55
CA ILE A 9 -15.48 -34.30 -26.87
C ILE A 9 -15.09 -33.51 -25.62
N MET A 10 -15.73 -33.79 -24.48
CA MET A 10 -15.37 -33.14 -23.21
C MET A 10 -13.94 -33.46 -22.79
N ALA A 11 -13.50 -34.72 -22.91
CA ALA A 11 -12.12 -35.11 -22.60
C ALA A 11 -11.09 -34.40 -23.47
N GLN A 12 -11.37 -34.21 -24.77
CA GLN A 12 -10.48 -33.47 -25.68
C GLN A 12 -10.41 -31.99 -25.33
N ILE A 13 -11.55 -31.35 -25.03
CA ILE A 13 -11.58 -29.94 -24.61
C ILE A 13 -10.81 -29.76 -23.30
N THR A 14 -11.03 -30.63 -22.31
CA THR A 14 -10.31 -30.57 -21.03
C THR A 14 -8.82 -30.86 -21.18
N MET A 15 -8.42 -31.81 -22.02
CA MET A 15 -7.01 -32.12 -22.26
C MET A 15 -6.27 -30.96 -22.95
N VAL A 16 -6.92 -30.28 -23.90
CA VAL A 16 -6.33 -29.13 -24.61
C VAL A 16 -6.35 -27.86 -23.76
N ALA A 17 -7.45 -27.57 -23.06
CA ALA A 17 -7.57 -26.36 -22.24
C ALA A 17 -6.81 -26.46 -20.90
N GLY A 18 -6.76 -27.65 -20.29
CA GLY A 18 -6.15 -27.85 -18.97
C GLY A 18 -4.63 -27.63 -18.97
N GLY A 19 -3.94 -28.00 -20.04
CA GLY A 19 -2.49 -27.82 -20.15
C GLY A 19 -2.04 -26.35 -20.19
N ALA A 20 -2.77 -25.52 -20.94
CA ALA A 20 -2.47 -24.08 -21.05
C ALA A 20 -2.79 -23.32 -19.75
N ILE A 21 -3.93 -23.63 -19.12
CA ILE A 21 -4.34 -23.00 -17.86
C ILE A 21 -3.39 -23.39 -16.73
N GLY A 22 -3.01 -24.66 -16.61
CA GLY A 22 -2.09 -25.12 -15.56
C GLY A 22 -0.71 -24.47 -15.64
N ARG A 23 -0.16 -24.32 -16.84
CA ARG A 23 1.12 -23.61 -17.04
C ARG A 23 1.02 -22.14 -16.72
N ALA A 24 -0.05 -21.47 -17.14
CA ALA A 24 -0.29 -20.06 -16.83
C ALA A 24 -0.42 -19.80 -15.33
N VAL A 25 -1.08 -20.69 -14.58
CA VAL A 25 -1.18 -20.58 -13.11
C VAL A 25 0.19 -20.76 -12.46
N LEU A 26 0.99 -21.73 -12.90
CA LEU A 26 2.35 -21.93 -12.37
C LEU A 26 3.28 -20.75 -12.69
N GLU A 27 3.19 -20.18 -13.89
CA GLU A 27 3.95 -18.99 -14.28
C GLU A 27 3.52 -17.76 -13.49
N ALA A 28 2.21 -17.52 -13.34
CA ALA A 28 1.69 -16.43 -12.52
C ALA A 28 2.10 -16.57 -11.05
N TYR A 29 2.14 -17.81 -10.51
CA TYR A 29 2.64 -18.07 -9.16
C TYR A 29 4.14 -17.76 -9.04
N LYS A 30 4.95 -18.20 -10.01
CA LYS A 30 6.39 -17.90 -10.05
C LYS A 30 6.66 -16.40 -10.19
N GLU A 31 5.88 -15.71 -11.02
CA GLU A 31 5.95 -14.26 -11.16
C GLU A 31 5.59 -13.56 -9.85
N ALA A 32 4.48 -13.94 -9.21
CA ALA A 32 4.06 -13.37 -7.94
C ALA A 32 5.09 -13.62 -6.82
N ALA A 33 5.62 -14.84 -6.71
CA ALA A 33 6.65 -15.20 -5.74
C ALA A 33 7.97 -14.45 -5.99
N ALA A 34 8.31 -14.17 -7.25
CA ALA A 34 9.47 -13.35 -7.61
C ALA A 34 9.22 -11.83 -7.52
N GLY A 35 8.02 -11.40 -7.11
CA GLY A 35 7.63 -9.98 -7.07
C GLY A 35 7.56 -9.33 -8.45
N ARG A 36 7.23 -10.11 -9.48
CA ARG A 36 7.11 -9.71 -10.90
C ARG A 36 5.68 -9.95 -11.39
N GLY A 37 5.41 -9.58 -12.64
CA GLY A 37 4.10 -9.77 -13.26
C GLY A 37 3.09 -8.64 -13.00
N PRO A 38 1.87 -8.75 -13.55
CA PRO A 38 0.87 -7.68 -13.55
C PRO A 38 0.42 -7.28 -12.14
N ALA A 39 0.35 -8.23 -11.20
CA ALA A 39 0.02 -7.95 -9.80
C ALA A 39 1.10 -7.10 -9.12
N ALA A 40 2.38 -7.43 -9.32
CA ALA A 40 3.49 -6.65 -8.78
C ALA A 40 3.61 -5.27 -9.45
N ALA A 41 3.35 -5.18 -10.76
CA ALA A 41 3.28 -3.91 -11.47
C ALA A 41 2.15 -3.02 -10.93
N ALA A 42 0.97 -3.59 -10.66
CA ALA A 42 -0.15 -2.88 -10.05
C ALA A 42 0.18 -2.42 -8.61
N ALA A 43 0.82 -3.27 -7.81
CA ALA A 43 1.29 -2.91 -6.47
C ALA A 43 2.33 -1.77 -6.52
N LYS A 44 3.28 -1.84 -7.45
CA LYS A 44 4.28 -0.78 -7.66
C LYS A 44 3.65 0.52 -8.15
N GLN A 45 2.65 0.46 -9.03
CA GLN A 45 1.89 1.62 -9.46
C GLN A 45 1.10 2.24 -8.30
N MET A 46 0.48 1.42 -7.46
CA MET A 46 -0.25 1.88 -6.28
C MET A 46 0.69 2.50 -5.24
N SER A 47 1.88 1.94 -5.06
CA SER A 47 2.94 2.54 -4.25
C SER A 47 3.41 3.89 -4.81
N ARG A 48 3.58 4.02 -6.13
CA ARG A 48 3.95 5.31 -6.78
C ARG A 48 2.87 6.39 -6.65
N ARG A 49 1.61 6.01 -6.43
CA ARG A 49 0.51 6.96 -6.15
C ARG A 49 0.51 7.45 -4.70
N ARG A 50 1.22 6.79 -3.79
CA ARG A 50 1.36 7.25 -2.41
C ARG A 50 2.43 8.34 -2.35
N MET A 51 2.15 9.37 -1.56
CA MET A 51 3.12 10.41 -1.22
C MET A 51 4.31 9.76 -0.52
N SER A 52 5.53 10.16 -0.90
CA SER A 52 6.74 9.65 -0.25
C SER A 52 6.88 10.24 1.16
N LEU A 53 7.63 9.57 2.04
CA LEU A 53 7.84 10.04 3.41
C LEU A 53 8.53 11.41 3.45
N ASP A 54 9.56 11.61 2.61
CA ASP A 54 10.29 12.88 2.55
C ASP A 54 9.42 14.01 2.00
N GLU A 55 8.54 13.70 1.06
CA GLU A 55 7.55 14.65 0.56
C GLU A 55 6.50 14.98 1.62
N ALA A 56 6.04 14.00 2.40
CA ALA A 56 5.10 14.23 3.49
C ALA A 56 5.70 15.14 4.58
N LYS A 57 6.98 14.92 4.94
CA LYS A 57 7.73 15.81 5.84
C LYS A 57 7.76 17.24 5.34
N LYS A 58 8.05 17.43 4.04
CA LYS A 58 8.09 18.76 3.43
C LYS A 58 6.71 19.43 3.39
N VAL A 59 5.65 18.68 3.07
CA VAL A 59 4.28 19.21 2.99
C VAL A 59 3.78 19.69 4.36
N LEU A 60 4.10 18.97 5.43
CA LEU A 60 3.69 19.33 6.80
C LEU A 60 4.74 20.13 7.57
N ASP A 61 5.84 20.55 6.92
CA ASP A 61 6.93 21.29 7.57
C ASP A 61 7.42 20.57 8.85
N ALA A 62 7.59 19.25 8.71
CA ALA A 62 8.00 18.32 9.76
C ALA A 62 9.40 17.79 9.42
N GLU A 63 10.40 18.67 9.45
CA GLU A 63 11.81 18.27 9.32
C GLU A 63 12.38 17.86 10.69
N GLY A 64 13.27 16.88 10.71
CA GLY A 64 13.88 16.38 11.95
C GLY A 64 13.03 15.37 12.73
N SER A 65 13.09 15.40 14.06
CA SER A 65 12.29 14.55 14.95
C SER A 65 10.97 15.23 15.29
N PHE A 66 9.86 14.55 15.03
CA PHE A 66 8.51 15.07 15.29
C PHE A 66 7.67 14.03 16.04
N SER A 67 6.84 14.51 16.96
CA SER A 67 5.86 13.68 17.68
C SER A 67 4.53 13.63 16.95
N ALA A 68 3.69 12.64 17.29
CA ALA A 68 2.34 12.53 16.72
C ALA A 68 1.50 13.79 16.99
N ALA A 69 1.67 14.42 18.16
CA ALA A 69 0.98 15.64 18.50
C ALA A 69 1.41 16.83 17.62
N GLN A 70 2.70 16.95 17.31
CA GLN A 70 3.21 18.01 16.43
C GLN A 70 2.71 17.84 15.00
N VAL A 71 2.64 16.60 14.51
CA VAL A 71 2.11 16.27 13.18
C VAL A 71 0.62 16.64 13.07
N GLU A 72 -0.17 16.34 14.10
CA GLU A 72 -1.59 16.71 14.16
C GLU A 72 -1.78 18.24 14.20
N ASP A 73 -1.01 18.96 15.03
CA ASP A 73 -1.11 20.42 15.17
C ASP A 73 -0.77 21.14 13.85
N LYS A 74 0.30 20.71 13.17
CA LYS A 74 0.68 21.20 11.84
C LYS A 74 -0.39 20.89 10.80
N PHE A 75 -0.96 19.68 10.83
CA PHE A 75 -2.06 19.30 9.96
C PHE A 75 -3.27 20.22 10.14
N GLN A 76 -3.74 20.42 11.38
CA GLN A 76 -4.90 21.27 11.67
C GLN A 76 -4.67 22.71 11.21
N THR A 77 -3.48 23.25 11.47
CA THR A 77 -3.11 24.61 11.06
C THR A 77 -3.15 24.77 9.54
N LEU A 78 -2.44 23.92 8.81
CA LEU A 78 -2.36 24.00 7.34
C LEU A 78 -3.68 23.65 6.68
N HIS A 79 -4.43 22.69 7.21
CA HIS A 79 -5.72 22.29 6.67
C HIS A 79 -6.76 23.41 6.83
N LYS A 80 -6.78 24.08 8.00
CA LYS A 80 -7.67 25.23 8.25
C LYS A 80 -7.33 26.42 7.36
N LEU A 81 -6.04 26.73 7.18
CA LEU A 81 -5.58 27.83 6.32
C LEU A 81 -5.94 27.63 4.83
N ASN A 82 -6.01 26.37 4.38
CA ASN A 82 -6.32 26.03 2.99
C ASN A 82 -7.80 25.64 2.78
N ALA A 83 -8.61 25.73 3.83
CA ALA A 83 -10.03 25.44 3.75
C ALA A 83 -10.80 26.55 3.05
N PRO A 84 -11.92 26.22 2.40
CA PRO A 84 -12.83 27.22 1.88
C PRO A 84 -13.31 28.14 3.00
N SER A 85 -13.23 29.44 2.77
CA SER A 85 -13.74 30.51 3.62
C SER A 85 -14.53 31.52 2.78
N GLU A 86 -15.14 32.50 3.44
CA GLU A 86 -15.83 33.59 2.73
C GLU A 86 -14.89 34.44 1.87
N GLU A 87 -13.61 34.53 2.28
CA GLU A 87 -12.57 35.35 1.63
C GLU A 87 -11.81 34.59 0.54
N SER A 88 -11.77 33.25 0.62
CA SER A 88 -11.02 32.40 -0.31
C SER A 88 -11.74 31.08 -0.53
N PRO A 89 -11.93 30.62 -1.78
CA PRO A 89 -12.50 29.30 -2.06
C PRO A 89 -11.63 28.13 -1.55
N GLY A 90 -10.42 28.41 -1.05
CA GLY A 90 -9.46 27.39 -0.64
C GLY A 90 -8.88 26.63 -1.84
N SER A 91 -8.16 25.54 -1.55
CA SER A 91 -7.62 24.66 -2.60
C SER A 91 -7.86 23.19 -2.25
N PRO A 92 -8.81 22.53 -2.93
CA PRO A 92 -9.07 21.10 -2.74
C PRO A 92 -7.83 20.24 -2.98
N TYR A 93 -6.97 20.65 -3.93
CA TYR A 93 -5.71 19.97 -4.19
C TYR A 93 -4.75 20.07 -3.00
N LEU A 94 -4.56 21.27 -2.44
CA LEU A 94 -3.68 21.45 -1.29
C LEU A 94 -4.22 20.73 -0.05
N GLN A 95 -5.53 20.79 0.20
CA GLN A 95 -6.17 20.03 1.27
C GLN A 95 -5.95 18.52 1.14
N ALA A 96 -6.17 17.97 -0.06
CA ALA A 96 -5.93 16.55 -0.32
C ALA A 96 -4.45 16.16 -0.12
N ARG A 97 -3.52 17.04 -0.49
CA ARG A 97 -2.08 16.84 -0.28
C ARG A 97 -1.68 16.89 1.19
N ILE A 98 -2.20 17.86 1.94
CA ILE A 98 -1.99 18.00 3.39
C ILE A 98 -2.55 16.78 4.12
N TYR A 99 -3.75 16.31 3.74
CA TYR A 99 -4.34 15.10 4.29
C TYR A 99 -3.52 13.84 3.98
N ALA A 100 -3.05 13.70 2.74
CA ALA A 100 -2.20 12.58 2.34
C ALA A 100 -0.87 12.57 3.12
N ALA A 101 -0.25 13.73 3.32
CA ALA A 101 0.96 13.88 4.13
C ALA A 101 0.73 13.46 5.58
N HIS A 102 -0.38 13.94 6.18
CA HIS A 102 -0.77 13.58 7.53
C HIS A 102 -0.90 12.06 7.69
N LYS A 103 -1.62 11.40 6.78
CA LYS A 103 -1.78 9.95 6.80
C LYS A 103 -0.44 9.22 6.72
N VAL A 104 0.46 9.63 5.83
CA VAL A 104 1.78 8.98 5.66
C VAL A 104 2.64 9.13 6.90
N LEU A 105 2.70 10.32 7.51
CA LEU A 105 3.49 10.53 8.73
C LEU A 105 2.89 9.77 9.92
N SER A 106 1.57 9.76 10.08
CA SER A 106 0.90 9.04 11.16
C SER A 106 1.07 7.53 11.05
N GLU A 107 0.98 6.96 9.84
CA GLU A 107 1.30 5.54 9.57
C GLU A 107 2.77 5.22 9.93
N HIS A 108 3.69 6.12 9.60
CA HIS A 108 5.11 5.94 9.89
C HIS A 108 5.43 5.97 11.39
N LEU A 109 4.85 6.93 12.13
CA LEU A 109 5.02 7.02 13.59
C LEU A 109 4.43 5.80 14.30
N GLY A 110 3.26 5.31 13.86
CA GLY A 110 2.66 4.08 14.39
C GLY A 110 3.48 2.82 14.09
N SER A 111 4.16 2.78 12.94
CA SER A 111 5.07 1.68 12.60
C SER A 111 6.37 1.72 13.43
N GLN A 112 6.87 2.92 13.77
CA GLN A 112 8.06 3.08 14.60
C GLN A 112 7.83 2.69 16.07
N THR A 113 6.67 3.03 16.65
CA THR A 113 6.30 2.60 18.02
C THR A 113 6.12 1.10 18.12
N SER A 114 5.64 0.45 17.06
CA SER A 114 5.52 -1.01 16.98
C SER A 114 6.88 -1.71 16.95
N SER A 115 7.84 -1.15 16.20
CA SER A 115 9.18 -1.74 16.01
C SER A 115 10.10 -1.59 17.23
N THR A 116 9.85 -0.60 18.10
CA THR A 116 10.68 -0.34 19.29
C THR A 116 10.34 -1.21 20.49
N ASN A 117 9.16 -1.87 20.51
CA ASN A 117 8.71 -2.69 21.64
C ASN A 117 9.21 -4.14 21.59
N THR A 118 9.66 -4.63 20.44
CA THR A 118 10.12 -6.03 20.27
C THR A 118 11.57 -6.27 20.67
N ASP A 119 12.38 -5.22 20.86
CA ASP A 119 13.83 -5.36 21.11
C ASP A 119 14.22 -5.32 22.61
N LYS A 120 13.27 -5.02 23.51
CA LYS A 120 13.56 -4.91 24.97
C LYS A 120 13.31 -6.18 25.80
N SER A 121 12.83 -7.28 25.21
CA SER A 121 12.54 -8.53 25.93
C SER A 121 13.57 -9.65 25.74
N ALA A 122 14.70 -9.39 25.09
CA ALA A 122 15.76 -10.40 24.86
C ALA A 122 17.04 -10.09 25.68
N LYS A 123 16.95 -10.08 27.01
CA LYS A 123 18.12 -10.32 27.86
C LYS A 123 17.88 -11.59 28.68
N PRO A 124 18.63 -12.69 28.43
CA PRO A 124 18.51 -13.89 29.25
C PRO A 124 19.07 -13.63 30.66
N PRO A 125 18.55 -14.30 31.71
CA PRO A 125 19.13 -14.23 33.04
C PRO A 125 20.53 -14.87 33.00
N GLU A 126 21.52 -14.12 33.47
CA GLU A 126 22.86 -14.62 33.76
C GLU A 126 22.75 -15.55 34.99
N GLU A 127 23.10 -16.83 34.81
CA GLU A 127 23.38 -17.80 35.89
C GLU A 127 24.81 -17.66 36.39
#